data_AF-A0AAN6F7W6-F1
#
_entry.id   AF-A0AAN6F7W6-F1
#
_cell.length_a   1.000
_cell.length_b   1.000
_cell.length_c   1.000
_cell.angle_alpha   90.00
_cell.angle_beta   90.00
_cell.angle_gamma   90.00
#
_symmetry.space_group_name_H-M   'P 1'
#
loop_
_entity.id
_entity.type
_entity.pdbx_description
1 polymer ?
#
loop_
_entity_poly.entity_id
_entity_poly.type
_entity_poly.pdbx_seq_one_letter_code
_entity_poly.pdbx_strand_id
1 'polypeptide(L)'
;MVNPQITNLVIILGMMQVSKKIPFDDPNVLNGVRALYVVSNLLIVAIYLYTKMQIDKKRDMTVLKYVEPAAMGSTEEPKAVTTTVHAYDTSQLKGLFKSQLMGVGMMAVMHI
;
A
#
# COMPACT_ATOMS: atom_id res chain seq x y z
N MET A 1 -1.80 -9.99 -22.27
CA MET A 1 -1.81 -9.20 -21.02
C MET A 1 -0.47 -8.51 -20.92
N VAL A 2 -0.42 -7.18 -20.84
CA VAL A 2 0.84 -6.44 -20.74
C VAL A 2 1.55 -6.88 -19.46
N ASN A 3 2.83 -7.24 -19.54
CA ASN A 3 3.60 -7.68 -18.37
C ASN A 3 3.48 -6.60 -17.27
N PRO A 4 3.10 -6.96 -16.02
CA PRO A 4 2.98 -6.03 -14.90
C PRO A 4 4.22 -5.13 -14.71
N GLN A 5 5.40 -5.66 -15.04
CA GLN A 5 6.66 -4.90 -14.98
C GLN A 5 6.71 -3.78 -16.03
N ILE A 6 6.25 -4.05 -17.26
CA ILE A 6 6.19 -3.06 -18.34
C ILE A 6 5.16 -1.99 -18.01
N THR A 7 3.99 -2.39 -17.49
CA THR A 7 2.95 -1.44 -17.05
C THR A 7 3.46 -0.52 -15.94
N ASN A 8 4.12 -1.06 -14.92
CA ASN A 8 4.71 -0.26 -13.84
C ASN A 8 5.78 0.72 -14.37
N LEU A 9 6.63 0.26 -15.29
CA LEU A 9 7.67 1.11 -15.88
C LEU A 9 7.07 2.27 -16.68
N VAL A 10 6.07 2.00 -17.51
CA VAL A 10 5.38 3.02 -18.32
C VAL A 10 4.71 4.05 -17.41
N ILE A 11 4.08 3.63 -16.31
CA ILE A 11 3.46 4.53 -15.34
C ILE A 11 4.51 5.44 -14.69
N ILE A 12 5.62 4.88 -14.19
CA ILE A 12 6.69 5.65 -13.54
C ILE A 12 7.29 6.68 -14.52
N LEU A 13 7.63 6.24 -15.73
CA LEU A 13 8.22 7.12 -16.75
C LEU A 13 7.24 8.22 -17.18
N GLY A 14 5.95 7.91 -17.30
CA GLY A 14 4.90 8.90 -17.54
C GLY A 14 4.81 9.93 -16.41
N MET A 15 4.82 9.47 -15.15
CA MET A 15 4.73 10.33 -13.98
C MET A 15 5.95 11.25 -13.80
N MET A 16 7.15 10.79 -14.18
CA MET A 16 8.35 11.63 -14.17
C MET A 16 8.22 12.83 -15.12
N GLN A 17 7.59 12.65 -16.29
CA GLN A 17 7.41 13.74 -17.25
C GLN A 17 6.40 14.78 -16.74
N VAL A 18 5.34 14.34 -16.06
CA VAL A 18 4.37 15.24 -15.42
C VAL A 18 5.02 16.00 -14.27
N SER A 19 5.84 15.32 -13.46
CA SER A 19 6.50 15.92 -12.30
C SER A 19 7.44 17.07 -12.71
N LYS A 20 8.15 16.95 -13.84
CA LYS A 20 9.01 18.04 -14.35
C LYS A 20 8.25 19.31 -14.76
N LYS A 21 6.93 19.25 -14.96
CA LYS A 21 6.10 20.41 -15.31
C LYS A 21 5.55 21.15 -14.09
N ILE A 22 5.69 20.60 -12.88
CA ILE A 22 5.18 21.23 -11.65
C ILE A 22 6.26 22.17 -11.11
N PRO A 23 5.96 23.47 -10.91
CA PRO A 23 6.92 24.42 -10.34
C PRO A 23 7.04 24.18 -8.82
N PHE A 24 7.94 23.30 -8.41
CA PHE A 24 8.21 23.00 -7.00
C PHE A 24 9.01 24.10 -6.28
N ASP A 25 9.48 25.12 -7.02
CA ASP A 25 10.22 26.27 -6.48
C ASP A 25 9.29 27.31 -5.82
N ASP A 26 7.98 27.29 -6.12
CA ASP A 26 7.01 28.17 -5.47
C ASP A 26 6.65 27.60 -4.08
N PRO A 27 6.90 28.36 -2.98
CA PRO A 27 6.58 27.94 -1.62
C PRO A 27 5.11 27.55 -1.41
N ASN A 28 4.19 28.16 -2.17
CA ASN A 28 2.76 27.83 -2.09
C ASN A 28 2.45 26.46 -2.70
N VAL A 29 3.08 26.13 -3.82
CA VAL A 29 2.93 24.81 -4.48
C VAL A 29 3.56 23.73 -3.61
N LEU A 30 4.75 23.99 -3.05
CA LEU A 30 5.43 23.06 -2.16
C LEU A 30 4.62 22.76 -0.90
N ASN A 31 4.08 23.80 -0.24
CA ASN A 31 3.24 23.62 0.93
C ASN A 31 1.88 23.00 0.59
N GLY A 32 1.32 23.29 -0.59
CA GLY A 32 0.10 22.66 -1.09
C GLY A 32 0.26 21.15 -1.29
N VAL A 33 1.37 20.72 -1.92
CA VAL A 33 1.68 19.29 -2.10
C VAL A 33 1.90 18.59 -0.77
N ARG A 34 2.60 19.23 0.18
CA ARG A 34 2.77 18.70 1.54
C ARG A 34 1.45 18.56 2.28
N ALA A 35 0.58 19.56 2.22
CA ALA A 35 -0.76 19.50 2.80
C ALA A 35 -1.58 18.36 2.18
N LEU A 36 -1.53 18.22 0.84
CA LEU A 36 -2.20 17.14 0.12
C LEU A 36 -1.67 15.76 0.52
N TYR A 37 -0.36 15.63 0.72
CA TYR A 37 0.25 14.39 1.21
C TYR A 37 -0.26 14.03 2.61
N VAL A 38 -0.30 14.99 3.54
CA VAL A 38 -0.81 14.78 4.91
C VAL A 38 -2.30 14.39 4.87
N VAL A 39 -3.12 15.11 4.10
CA VAL A 39 -4.55 14.80 3.94
C VAL A 39 -4.75 13.42 3.35
N SER A 40 -3.95 13.04 2.35
CA SER A 40 -4.01 11.72 1.71
C SER A 40 -3.65 10.61 2.70
N ASN A 41 -2.64 10.81 3.54
CA ASN A 41 -2.27 9.87 4.60
C ASN A 41 -3.38 9.69 5.65
N LEU A 42 -4.00 10.80 6.08
CA LEU A 42 -5.14 10.75 7.00
C LEU A 42 -6.32 9.98 6.39
N LEU A 43 -6.60 10.19 5.10
CA LEU A 43 -7.65 9.49 4.39
C LEU A 43 -7.35 7.98 4.28
N ILE A 44 -6.10 7.60 3.98
CA ILE A 44 -5.67 6.18 3.94
C ILE A 44 -5.87 5.53 5.31
N VAL A 45 -5.45 6.19 6.40
CA VAL A 45 -5.64 5.68 7.76
C VAL A 45 -7.13 5.52 8.09
N ALA A 46 -7.97 6.49 7.70
CA ALA A 46 -9.41 6.40 7.90
C ALA A 46 -10.02 5.19 7.17
N ILE A 47 -9.60 4.94 5.93
CA ILE A 47 -10.03 3.76 5.16
C ILE A 47 -9.56 2.48 5.86
N TYR A 48 -8.31 2.39 6.31
CA TYR A 48 -7.81 1.19 6.99
C TYR A 48 -8.56 0.90 8.29
N LEU A 49 -8.87 1.94 9.07
CA LEU A 49 -9.68 1.78 10.29
C LEU A 49 -11.10 1.31 9.94
N TYR A 50 -11.71 1.88 8.90
CA TYR A 50 -13.03 1.46 8.44
C TYR A 50 -13.03 0.00 7.95
N THR A 51 -12.04 -0.39 7.14
CA THR A 51 -11.90 -1.77 6.67
C THR A 51 -11.68 -2.74 7.84
N LYS A 52 -10.87 -2.37 8.83
CA LYS A 52 -10.70 -3.16 10.05
C LYS A 52 -12.04 -3.35 10.79
N MET A 53 -12.81 -2.27 10.96
CA MET A 53 -14.13 -2.35 11.58
C MET A 53 -15.07 -3.28 10.79
N GLN A 54 -15.04 -3.25 9.47
CA GLN A 54 -15.86 -4.12 8.63
C GLN A 54 -15.43 -5.60 8.73
N ILE A 55 -14.12 -5.87 8.75
CA ILE A 55 -13.57 -7.23 8.96
C ILE A 55 -14.03 -7.77 10.32
N ASP A 56 -13.85 -6.97 11.37
CA ASP A 56 -14.23 -7.34 12.75
C ASP A 56 -15.74 -7.43 12.95
N LYS A 57 -16.55 -6.70 12.17
CA LYS A 57 -18.02 -6.80 12.18
C LYS A 57 -18.50 -8.07 11.47
N LYS A 58 -17.86 -8.43 10.34
CA LYS A 58 -18.26 -9.60 9.55
C LYS A 58 -17.83 -10.92 10.21
N ARG A 59 -16.71 -10.94 10.94
CA ARG A 59 -16.13 -12.12 11.62
C ARG A 59 -16.23 -13.40 10.79
N ASP A 60 -15.83 -13.31 9.53
CA ASP A 60 -15.99 -14.40 8.59
C ASP A 60 -14.96 -15.51 8.88
N MET A 61 -15.41 -16.59 9.53
CA MET A 61 -14.58 -17.74 9.93
C MET A 61 -14.53 -18.82 8.84
N THR A 62 -14.99 -18.52 7.62
CA THR A 62 -14.88 -19.47 6.51
C THR A 62 -13.42 -19.80 6.22
N VAL A 63 -13.15 -21.08 6.01
CA VAL A 63 -11.78 -21.58 5.81
C VAL A 63 -11.33 -21.23 4.40
N LEU A 64 -10.30 -20.39 4.29
CA LEU A 64 -9.64 -20.04 3.06
C LEU A 64 -8.35 -20.87 2.95
N LYS A 65 -8.34 -21.82 2.02
CA LYS A 65 -7.11 -22.51 1.61
C LYS A 65 -6.44 -21.66 0.54
N TYR A 66 -5.51 -20.81 0.96
CA TYR A 66 -4.68 -20.04 0.04
C TYR A 66 -3.33 -20.73 -0.13
N VAL A 67 -2.90 -20.87 -1.38
CA VAL A 67 -1.54 -21.26 -1.69
C VAL A 67 -0.77 -19.95 -1.82
N GLU A 68 0.11 -19.66 -0.86
CA GLU A 68 0.98 -18.49 -0.98
C GLU A 68 1.84 -18.66 -2.25
N PRO A 69 1.77 -17.74 -3.22
CA PRO A 69 2.72 -17.77 -4.33
C PRO A 69 4.11 -17.58 -3.72
N ALA A 70 4.99 -18.55 -3.96
CA ALA A 70 6.34 -18.58 -3.42
C ALA A 70 7.03 -17.21 -3.60
N ALA A 71 7.76 -16.77 -2.58
CA ALA A 71 8.54 -15.55 -2.67
C ALA A 71 9.42 -15.62 -3.92
N MET A 72 9.44 -14.55 -4.72
CA MET A 72 10.26 -14.45 -5.93
C MET A 72 11.72 -14.78 -5.58
N GLY A 73 12.17 -15.98 -5.96
CA GLY A 73 13.52 -16.50 -5.67
C GLY A 73 13.62 -17.59 -4.60
N SER A 74 12.53 -18.08 -3.99
CA SER A 74 12.57 -19.20 -3.04
C SER A 74 12.10 -20.52 -3.65
N THR A 75 12.87 -21.60 -3.42
CA THR A 75 12.55 -23.00 -3.79
C THR A 75 11.67 -23.73 -2.75
N GLU A 76 11.05 -23.03 -1.79
CA GLU A 76 10.22 -23.67 -0.77
C GLU A 76 8.84 -24.05 -1.31
N GLU A 77 8.42 -25.29 -1.00
CA GLU A 77 7.14 -25.86 -1.39
C GLU A 77 5.96 -25.03 -0.86
N PRO A 78 4.84 -24.98 -1.61
CA PRO A 78 3.72 -24.11 -1.28
C PRO A 78 3.10 -24.55 0.04
N LYS A 79 3.36 -23.80 1.11
CA LYS A 79 2.72 -24.06 2.40
C LYS A 79 1.22 -23.81 2.23
N ALA A 80 0.44 -24.87 2.36
CA ALA A 80 -1.01 -24.81 2.37
C ALA A 80 -1.45 -24.09 3.66
N VAL A 81 -1.53 -22.77 3.62
CA VAL A 81 -1.97 -21.98 4.76
C VAL A 81 -3.48 -22.09 4.83
N THR A 82 -3.99 -22.97 5.70
CA THR A 82 -5.37 -22.95 6.15
C THR A 82 -5.55 -21.79 7.11
N THR A 83 -6.00 -20.65 6.59
CA THR A 83 -6.38 -19.49 7.39
C THR A 83 -7.89 -19.25 7.25
N THR A 84 -8.50 -18.56 8.20
CA THR A 84 -9.87 -18.08 8.02
C THR A 84 -9.86 -16.78 7.23
N VAL A 85 -10.94 -16.45 6.50
CA VAL A 85 -11.06 -15.17 5.79
C VAL A 85 -10.77 -13.98 6.71
N HIS A 86 -11.30 -13.99 7.94
CA HIS A 86 -11.01 -12.97 8.95
C HIS A 86 -9.51 -12.83 9.27
N ALA A 87 -8.81 -13.93 9.49
CA ALA A 87 -7.38 -13.93 9.79
C ALA A 87 -6.52 -13.51 8.59
N TYR A 88 -6.91 -13.90 7.37
CA TYR A 88 -6.28 -13.43 6.12
C TYR A 88 -6.41 -11.92 5.98
N ASP A 89 -7.62 -11.39 6.02
CA ASP A 89 -7.87 -9.95 5.84
C ASP A 89 -7.19 -9.12 6.95
N THR A 90 -7.21 -9.62 8.19
CA THR A 90 -6.50 -8.98 9.30
C THR A 90 -4.99 -8.97 9.09
N SER A 91 -4.41 -10.04 8.53
CA SER A 91 -2.97 -10.11 8.23
C SER A 91 -2.57 -9.16 7.10
N GLN A 92 -3.37 -9.09 6.04
CA GLN A 92 -3.18 -8.15 4.92
C GLN A 92 -3.26 -6.71 5.40
N LEU A 93 -4.25 -6.39 6.24
CA LEU A 93 -4.41 -5.06 6.82
C LEU A 93 -3.23 -4.66 7.71
N LYS A 94 -2.67 -5.61 8.49
CA LYS A 94 -1.43 -5.38 9.25
C LYS A 94 -0.23 -5.12 8.34
N GLY A 95 -0.09 -5.88 7.25
CA GLY A 95 0.96 -5.67 6.25
C GLY A 95 0.89 -4.29 5.60
N LEU A 96 -0.31 -3.86 5.21
CA LEU A 96 -0.58 -2.53 4.68
C LEU A 96 -0.25 -1.43 5.70
N PHE A 97 -0.64 -1.60 6.97
CA PHE A 97 -0.30 -0.66 8.04
C PHE A 97 1.21 -0.51 8.22
N LYS A 98 1.95 -1.62 8.21
CA LYS A 98 3.41 -1.59 8.33
C LYS A 98 4.06 -0.90 7.12
N SER A 99 3.60 -1.20 5.92
CA SER A 99 4.07 -0.55 4.68
C SER A 99 3.82 0.96 4.71
N GLN A 100 2.62 1.38 5.13
CA GLN A 100 2.26 2.79 5.27
C GLN A 100 3.16 3.51 6.28
N LEU A 101 3.39 2.90 7.45
CA LEU A 101 4.28 3.46 8.47
C LEU A 101 5.72 3.60 7.98
N MET A 102 6.23 2.62 7.23
CA MET A 102 7.55 2.71 6.61
C MET A 102 7.62 3.85 5.57
N GLY A 103 6.58 3.98 4.73
CA GLY A 103 6.51 5.05 3.74
C GLY A 103 6.44 6.46 4.34
N VAL A 104 5.60 6.65 5.36
CA VAL A 104 5.51 7.92 6.10
C VAL A 104 6.79 8.21 6.87
N GLY A 105 7.37 7.20 7.51
CA GLY A 105 8.64 7.33 8.23
C GLY A 105 9.79 7.75 7.32
N MET A 106 9.89 7.15 6.13
CA MET A 106 10.90 7.53 5.14
C MET A 106 10.71 8.98 4.66
N MET A 107 9.46 9.39 4.40
CA MET A 107 9.15 10.76 4.02
C MET A 107 9.47 11.76 5.14
N ALA A 108 9.20 11.42 6.40
CA ALA A 108 9.52 12.25 7.54
C ALA A 108 11.03 12.46 7.71
N VAL A 109 11.85 11.42 7.51
CA VAL A 109 13.32 11.55 7.57
C VAL A 109 13.86 12.38 6.41
N MET A 110 13.31 12.24 5.20
CA MET A 110 13.74 12.99 4.01
C MET A 110 13.30 14.47 4.00
N HIS A 111 12.37 14.87 4.87
CA HIS A 111 11.84 16.24 4.95
C HIS A 111 12.35 17.01 6.20
N ILE A 112 13.30 16.44 6.94
CA ILE A 112 14.14 17.15 7.94
C ILE A 112 15.31 17.80 7.20
#